data_AF-A0A3D3IC54-F1
#
_entry.id   AF-A0A3D3IC54-F1
#
_cell.length_a   1.000
_cell.length_b   1.000
_cell.length_c   1.000
_cell.angle_alpha   90.00
_cell.angle_beta   90.00
_cell.angle_gamma   90.00
#
_symmetry.space_group_name_H-M   'P 1'
#
loop_
_entity.id
_entity.type
_entity.pdbx_description
1 polymer ?
#
loop_
_entity_poly.entity_id
_entity_poly.type
_entity_poly.pdbx_seq_one_letter_code
_entity_poly.pdbx_strand_id
1 'polypeptide(L)'
;DALPISDLSTALLFKSANPKLVIEEVPKYPEVRRDLSLVLDRHVTFAEIKDLVLATERKLIKELIAFDVYEGKNIPEGKKAYALGFILLDTNKTLTDEEIDKTMNKLMSAFEEKMGALIRK
;
A
#
# COMPACT_ATOMS: atom_id res chain seq x y z
N ASP A 1 -0.15 16.02 -30.92
CA ASP A 1 0.16 15.21 -29.73
C ASP A 1 1.65 15.26 -29.45
N ALA A 2 2.05 16.03 -28.42
CA ALA A 2 3.44 16.05 -27.97
C ALA A 2 3.68 14.81 -27.10
N LEU A 3 4.63 13.96 -27.49
CA LEU A 3 5.12 12.91 -26.62
C LEU A 3 5.70 13.55 -25.36
N PRO A 4 5.39 13.04 -24.15
CA PRO A 4 6.03 13.53 -22.94
C PRO A 4 7.52 13.20 -23.00
N ILE A 5 8.36 14.19 -23.30
CA ILE A 5 9.81 14.08 -23.20
C ILE A 5 10.17 14.38 -21.75
N SER A 6 10.74 13.39 -21.06
CA SER A 6 11.40 13.58 -19.77
C SER A 6 12.90 13.36 -19.96
N ASP A 7 13.71 14.27 -19.43
CA ASP A 7 15.16 14.14 -19.41
C ASP A 7 15.60 13.76 -17.99
N LEU A 8 16.52 12.81 -17.90
CA LEU A 8 17.03 12.27 -16.65
C LEU A 8 18.55 12.38 -16.65
N SER A 9 19.10 13.26 -15.81
CA SER A 9 20.54 13.48 -15.72
C SER A 9 21.26 12.25 -15.17
N THR A 10 22.02 11.57 -16.03
CA THR A 10 22.86 10.43 -15.66
C THR A 10 23.89 10.80 -14.60
N ALA A 11 24.47 12.01 -14.69
CA ALA A 11 25.43 12.51 -13.72
C ALA A 11 24.83 12.66 -12.30
N LEU A 12 23.60 13.17 -12.20
CA LEU A 12 22.90 13.27 -10.91
C LEU A 12 22.51 11.90 -10.35
N LEU A 13 22.13 10.95 -11.21
CA LEU A 13 21.84 9.57 -10.79
C LEU A 13 23.07 8.90 -10.19
N PHE A 14 24.22 8.95 -10.87
CA PHE A 14 25.46 8.36 -10.36
C PHE A 14 25.95 9.04 -9.08
N LYS A 15 25.80 10.36 -8.97
CA LYS A 15 26.15 11.10 -7.75
C LYS A 15 25.24 10.75 -6.58
N SER A 16 23.96 10.48 -6.84
CA SER A 16 22.96 10.14 -5.81
C SER A 16 22.93 8.65 -5.49
N ALA A 17 23.59 7.82 -6.29
CA ALA A 17 23.68 6.39 -6.07
C ALA A 17 24.44 6.13 -4.76
N ASN A 18 23.74 5.54 -3.79
CA ASN A 18 24.33 5.06 -2.55
C ASN A 18 24.14 3.54 -2.50
N PRO A 19 25.07 2.74 -3.07
CA PRO A 19 24.97 1.29 -3.04
C PRO A 19 25.22 0.79 -1.61
N LYS A 20 24.21 0.90 -0.76
CA LYS A 20 24.16 0.21 0.53
C LYS A 20 23.82 -1.24 0.23
N LEU A 21 24.77 -2.14 0.44
CA LEU A 21 24.47 -3.56 0.52
C LEU A 21 23.65 -3.77 1.80
N VAL A 22 22.34 -3.95 1.63
CA VAL A 22 21.44 -4.34 2.72
C VAL A 22 21.32 -5.85 2.68
N ILE A 23 21.84 -6.52 3.70
CA ILE A 23 21.68 -7.96 3.90
C ILE A 23 20.53 -8.13 4.89
N GLU A 24 19.42 -8.68 4.43
CA GLU A 24 18.28 -9.02 5.28
C GLU A 24 18.22 -10.54 5.46
N GLU A 25 17.95 -10.99 6.69
CA GLU A 25 17.72 -12.41 6.95
C GLU A 25 16.48 -12.90 6.20
N VAL A 26 16.55 -14.12 5.68
CA VAL A 26 15.36 -14.77 5.09
C VAL A 26 14.29 -14.90 6.18
N PRO A 27 13.03 -14.50 5.91
CA PRO A 27 11.95 -14.64 6.87
C PRO A 27 11.84 -16.08 7.40
N LYS A 28 11.86 -16.22 8.72
CA LYS A 28 11.70 -17.52 9.41
C LYS A 28 10.24 -17.98 9.44
N TYR A 29 9.30 -17.04 9.29
CA TYR A 29 7.86 -17.25 9.39
C TYR A 29 7.19 -16.90 8.06
N PRO A 30 6.04 -17.53 7.75
CA PRO A 30 5.37 -17.31 6.48
C PRO A 30 4.76 -15.91 6.41
N GLU A 31 4.83 -15.31 5.22
CA GLU A 31 4.11 -14.09 4.88
C GLU A 31 2.66 -14.41 4.55
N VAL A 32 1.76 -13.50 4.89
CA VAL A 32 0.35 -13.60 4.55
C VAL A 32 -0.06 -12.40 3.72
N ARG A 33 -0.75 -12.66 2.60
CA ARG A 33 -1.32 -11.62 1.76
C ARG A 33 -2.82 -11.46 2.01
N ARG A 34 -3.27 -10.21 2.07
CA ARG A 34 -4.69 -9.83 2.07
C ARG A 34 -4.89 -8.70 1.07
N ASP A 35 -5.96 -8.78 0.30
CA ASP A 35 -6.27 -7.76 -0.69
C ASP A 35 -7.53 -6.99 -0.28
N LEU A 36 -7.58 -5.69 -0.55
CA LEU A 36 -8.75 -4.85 -0.37
C LEU A 36 -8.96 -3.95 -1.59
N SER A 37 -10.22 -3.65 -1.91
CA SER A 37 -10.55 -2.57 -2.83
C SER A 37 -11.09 -1.37 -2.04
N LEU A 38 -10.42 -0.22 -2.19
CA LEU A 38 -10.80 1.03 -1.54
C LEU A 38 -11.35 2.01 -2.59
N VAL A 39 -12.62 2.39 -2.45
CA VAL A 39 -13.21 3.47 -3.24
C VAL A 39 -13.07 4.78 -2.46
N LEU A 40 -12.27 5.68 -2.99
CA LEU A 40 -11.82 6.92 -2.35
C LEU A 40 -12.09 8.11 -3.26
N ASP A 41 -12.06 9.31 -2.70
CA ASP A 41 -12.11 10.54 -3.49
C ASP A 41 -10.89 10.63 -4.43
N ARG A 42 -11.11 11.15 -5.63
CA ARG A 42 -10.12 11.12 -6.73
C ARG A 42 -8.79 11.79 -6.37
N HIS A 43 -8.79 12.78 -5.49
CA HIS A 43 -7.58 13.48 -5.07
C HIS A 43 -6.70 12.65 -4.13
N VAL A 44 -7.23 11.61 -3.49
CA VAL A 44 -6.46 10.79 -2.53
C VAL A 44 -5.37 10.03 -3.27
N THR A 45 -4.13 10.27 -2.86
CA THR A 45 -2.93 9.69 -3.45
C THR A 45 -2.57 8.38 -2.76
N PHE A 46 -1.85 7.52 -3.48
CA PHE A 46 -1.30 6.30 -2.89
C PHE A 46 -0.33 6.59 -1.73
N ALA A 47 0.38 7.72 -1.77
CA ALA A 47 1.27 8.14 -0.69
C ALA A 47 0.48 8.37 0.61
N GLU A 48 -0.65 9.09 0.55
CA GLU A 48 -1.50 9.31 1.72
C GLU A 48 -2.05 7.99 2.28
N ILE A 49 -2.48 7.06 1.41
CA ILE A 49 -2.92 5.71 1.81
C ILE A 49 -1.79 4.98 2.54
N LYS A 50 -0.58 4.99 1.97
CA LYS A 50 0.59 4.33 2.55
C LYS A 50 0.95 4.92 3.92
N ASP A 51 0.93 6.25 4.05
CA ASP A 51 1.22 6.93 5.31
C ASP A 51 0.20 6.55 6.38
N LEU A 52 -1.09 6.46 6.03
CA LEU A 52 -2.12 6.02 6.97
C LEU A 52 -1.94 4.55 7.38
N VAL A 53 -1.58 3.66 6.45
CA VAL A 53 -1.27 2.25 6.77
C VAL A 53 -0.13 2.18 7.77
N LEU A 54 0.98 2.87 7.51
CA LEU A 54 2.15 2.87 8.40
C LEU A 54 1.87 3.53 9.76
N ALA A 55 1.01 4.55 9.81
CA ALA A 55 0.57 5.17 11.07
C ALA A 55 -0.38 4.25 11.87
N THR A 56 -1.14 3.39 11.20
CA THR A 56 -2.12 2.51 11.82
C THR A 56 -1.51 1.19 12.28
N GLU A 57 -0.71 0.55 11.45
CA GLU A 57 -0.01 -0.69 11.78
C GLU A 57 1.36 -0.76 11.10
N ARG A 58 2.42 -0.56 11.89
CA ARG A 58 3.81 -0.59 11.40
C ARG A 58 4.53 -1.90 11.68
N LYS A 59 4.06 -2.68 12.65
CA LYS A 59 4.79 -3.88 13.11
C LYS A 59 4.56 -5.05 12.19
N LEU A 60 3.31 -5.25 11.78
CA LEU A 60 2.91 -6.43 11.01
C LEU A 60 2.85 -6.18 9.50
N ILE A 61 2.65 -4.94 9.05
CA ILE A 61 2.63 -4.63 7.63
C ILE A 61 4.07 -4.52 7.12
N LYS A 62 4.49 -5.53 6.35
CA LYS A 62 5.76 -5.56 5.66
C LYS A 62 5.71 -4.71 4.39
N GLU A 63 4.64 -4.86 3.61
CA GLU A 63 4.53 -4.22 2.30
C GLU A 63 3.07 -3.85 1.98
N LEU A 64 2.91 -2.73 1.26
CA LEU A 64 1.66 -2.30 0.64
C LEU A 64 1.89 -2.16 -0.87
N ILE A 65 1.08 -2.85 -1.66
CA ILE A 65 1.19 -2.91 -3.11
C ILE A 65 -0.12 -2.35 -3.70
N ALA A 66 -0.02 -1.45 -4.68
CA ALA A 66 -1.15 -1.05 -5.52
C ALA A 66 -1.06 -1.79 -6.85
N PHE A 67 -2.06 -2.62 -7.15
CA PHE A 67 -2.10 -3.40 -8.38
C PHE A 67 -2.88 -2.69 -9.50
N ASP A 68 -3.91 -1.92 -9.13
CA ASP A 68 -4.75 -1.21 -10.09
C ASP A 68 -5.37 0.06 -9.50
N VAL A 69 -5.65 1.02 -10.38
CA VAL A 69 -6.41 2.24 -10.09
C VAL A 69 -7.48 2.40 -11.17
N TYR A 70 -8.74 2.24 -10.77
CA TYR A 70 -9.87 2.27 -11.68
C TYR A 70 -10.73 3.53 -11.50
N GLU A 71 -10.92 4.27 -12.59
CA GLU A 71 -11.85 5.38 -12.74
C GLU A 71 -12.80 5.04 -13.89
N GLY A 72 -14.06 4.71 -13.60
CA GLY A 72 -14.99 4.32 -14.66
C GLY A 72 -16.43 4.13 -14.19
N LYS A 73 -17.28 3.60 -15.07
CA LYS A 73 -18.74 3.65 -14.96
C LYS A 73 -19.33 3.03 -13.68
N ASN A 74 -18.61 2.12 -13.02
CA ASN A 74 -19.05 1.44 -11.80
C ASN A 74 -18.53 2.08 -10.50
N ILE A 75 -17.92 3.26 -10.60
CA ILE A 75 -17.43 4.06 -9.47
C ILE A 75 -18.20 5.39 -9.44
N PRO A 76 -18.65 5.86 -8.26
CA PRO A 76 -19.30 7.16 -8.14
C PRO A 76 -18.46 8.29 -8.75
N GLU A 77 -19.13 9.31 -9.26
CA GLU A 77 -18.46 10.49 -9.83
C GLU A 77 -17.56 11.15 -8.78
N GLY A 78 -16.37 11.59 -9.19
CA GLY A 78 -15.38 12.18 -8.30
C GLY A 78 -14.61 11.17 -7.44
N LYS A 79 -14.85 9.86 -7.60
CA LYS A 79 -14.12 8.80 -6.91
C LYS A 79 -13.27 7.93 -7.84
N LYS A 80 -12.34 7.20 -7.24
CA LYS A 80 -11.54 6.14 -7.89
C LYS A 80 -11.40 4.94 -6.96
N ALA A 81 -11.18 3.76 -7.52
CA ALA A 81 -10.94 2.54 -6.77
C ALA A 81 -9.47 2.14 -6.84
N TYR A 82 -8.83 1.93 -5.68
CA TYR A 82 -7.55 1.26 -5.60
C TYR A 82 -7.75 -0.22 -5.29
N ALA A 83 -7.10 -1.10 -6.04
CA ALA A 83 -6.91 -2.49 -5.66
C ALA A 83 -5.56 -2.63 -4.95
N LEU A 84 -5.59 -2.95 -3.66
CA LEU A 84 -4.43 -2.94 -2.79
C LEU A 84 -4.15 -4.34 -2.22
N GLY A 85 -2.88 -4.67 -2.09
CA GLY A 85 -2.41 -5.87 -1.41
C GLY A 85 -1.54 -5.51 -0.22
N PHE A 86 -1.82 -6.17 0.89
CA PHE A 86 -1.13 -6.00 2.16
C PHE A 86 -0.37 -7.30 2.43
N ILE A 87 0.96 -7.20 2.56
CA ILE A 87 1.80 -8.30 2.97
C ILE A 87 2.04 -8.15 4.47
N LEU A 88 1.52 -9.11 5.24
CA LEU A 88 1.65 -9.20 6.67
C LEU A 88 2.74 -10.21 7.04
N LEU A 89 3.58 -9.84 8.00
CA LEU A 89 4.61 -10.71 8.55
C LEU A 89 4.92 -10.30 9.99
N ASP A 90 4.95 -11.27 10.91
CA ASP A 90 5.63 -11.12 12.20
C ASP A 90 6.97 -11.86 12.11
N THR A 91 8.06 -11.18 12.45
CA THR A 91 9.42 -11.75 12.39
C THR A 91 9.72 -12.72 13.52
N ASN A 92 8.84 -12.83 14.52
CA ASN A 92 9.06 -13.62 15.74
C ASN A 92 8.10 -14.81 15.89
N LYS A 93 7.05 -14.89 15.07
CA LYS A 93 6.07 -15.98 15.09
C LYS A 93 5.25 -16.07 13.81
N THR A 94 4.60 -17.20 13.60
CA THR A 94 3.54 -17.33 12.59
C THR A 94 2.33 -16.53 13.05
N LEU A 95 1.80 -15.68 12.17
CA LEU A 95 0.56 -14.94 12.42
C LEU A 95 -0.64 -15.90 12.50
N THR A 96 -1.53 -15.68 13.47
CA THR A 96 -2.82 -16.36 13.51
C THR A 96 -3.86 -15.61 12.68
N ASP A 97 -4.91 -16.31 12.25
CA ASP A 97 -6.02 -15.70 11.52
C ASP A 97 -6.65 -14.53 12.30
N GLU A 98 -6.78 -14.68 13.63
CA GLU A 98 -7.30 -13.62 14.51
C GLU A 98 -6.44 -12.35 14.50
N GLU A 99 -5.11 -12.49 14.45
CA GLU A 99 -4.20 -11.35 14.39
C GLU A 99 -4.24 -10.65 13.04
N ILE A 100 -4.37 -11.44 11.97
CA ILE A 100 -4.52 -10.92 10.61
C ILE A 100 -5.84 -10.15 10.51
N ASP A 101 -6.95 -10.76 10.94
CA ASP A 101 -8.27 -10.15 10.85
C ASP A 101 -8.36 -8.90 11.72
N LYS A 102 -7.80 -8.91 12.93
CA LYS A 102 -7.73 -7.72 13.77
C LYS A 102 -6.96 -6.59 13.10
N THR A 103 -5.84 -6.91 12.46
CA THR A 103 -5.01 -5.93 11.74
C THR A 103 -5.77 -5.35 10.55
N MET A 104 -6.37 -6.20 9.73
CA MET A 104 -7.12 -5.77 8.56
C MET A 104 -8.35 -4.96 8.96
N ASN A 105 -9.10 -5.37 9.99
CA ASN A 105 -10.24 -4.62 10.51
C ASN A 105 -9.81 -3.22 11.01
N LYS A 106 -8.68 -3.13 11.72
CA LYS A 106 -8.14 -1.84 12.17
C LYS A 106 -7.79 -0.91 11.00
N LEU A 107 -7.20 -1.45 9.93
CA LEU A 107 -6.91 -0.69 8.71
C LEU A 107 -8.20 -0.25 8.02
N MET A 108 -9.17 -1.14 7.89
CA MET A 108 -10.48 -0.84 7.30
C MET A 108 -11.16 0.31 8.03
N SER A 109 -11.26 0.25 9.37
CA SER A 109 -11.84 1.34 10.16
C SER A 109 -11.06 2.65 9.99
N ALA A 110 -9.73 2.61 9.95
CA ALA A 110 -8.92 3.82 9.76
C ALA A 110 -9.17 4.47 8.38
N PHE A 111 -9.33 3.67 7.32
CA PHE A 111 -9.65 4.17 5.98
C PHE A 111 -11.06 4.79 5.92
N GLU A 112 -12.05 4.14 6.54
CA GLU A 112 -13.42 4.65 6.62
C GLU A 112 -13.45 5.98 7.39
N GLU A 113 -12.84 6.04 8.57
CA GLU A 113 -12.89 7.21 9.46
C GLU A 113 -12.08 8.41 8.95
N LYS A 114 -10.88 8.17 8.41
CA LYS A 114 -9.94 9.26 8.07
C LYS A 114 -9.95 9.66 6.61
N MET A 115 -10.42 8.79 5.72
CA MET A 115 -10.41 9.03 4.28
C MET A 115 -11.79 8.87 3.64
N GLY A 116 -12.84 8.56 4.41
CA GLY A 116 -14.18 8.33 3.87
C GLY A 116 -14.22 7.18 2.86
N ALA A 117 -13.33 6.20 3.03
CA ALA A 117 -13.22 5.07 2.13
C ALA A 117 -14.48 4.21 2.15
N LEU A 118 -14.91 3.72 0.99
CA LEU A 118 -15.85 2.62 0.91
C LEU A 118 -15.08 1.36 0.55
N ILE A 119 -15.17 0.35 1.40
CA ILE A 119 -14.38 -0.87 1.28
C ILE A 119 -15.18 -1.94 0.57
N ARG A 120 -14.57 -2.56 -0.44
CA ARG A 120 -15.13 -3.69 -1.18
C ARG A 120 -14.20 -4.90 -0.95
N LYS A 121 -14.81 -6.00 -0.49
CA LYS A 121 -14.17 -7.31 -0.30
C LYS A 121 -14.41 -8.17 -1.52
#